data_AF-A0A7S1BWI8-F1
#
_entry.id   AF-A0A7S1BWI8-F1
#
_cell.length_a   1.000
_cell.length_b   1.000
_cell.length_c   1.000
_cell.angle_alpha   90.00
_cell.angle_beta   90.00
_cell.angle_gamma   90.00
#
_symmetry.space_group_name_H-M   'P 1'
#
loop_
_entity.id
_entity.type
_entity.pdbx_description
1 polymer ?
#
loop_
_entity_poly.entity_id
_entity_poly.type
_entity_poly.pdbx_seq_one_letter_code
_entity_poly.pdbx_strand_id
1 'polypeptide(L)'
;MFFSKVLLACLAGVAGASSGKFPITNGVTKNTAENKMKSKLMSKARPLKRKLEDGGDGEDEEVVIDLTGYSIVFDKCQYVKFYNVDGEGDENDEEGVLATNKFVIFKLCNSNQCSSGCSYDYAEYVVDMETYVAAMIQMKQESVENTCNTCNENCQVDDQYAGDLSDDCQSCLNECDSYENMEDNGYGDASQYTECAQYGGDDDAEYSIGPYCSDDGSKISIGVFSDENCSGEPTGKDAGSMLGYANGLSDYLLSATYSTDCVSCLQEVNDDEDQADDYEPETSETCQELYESAGKCESPSNFAGGYLEYYDSQSANEETICNFISSLDSGTYDQTGEIVIGDGGVRTKKGDSSATKGQKFFLTVLILSTIGLAGYAFTLHQKAVGGTTEGLSKQGGAIA
;
A
#
# COMPACT_ATOMS: atom_id res chain seq x y z
N MET A 1 -2.24 75.69 2.64
CA MET A 1 -1.34 74.88 1.82
C MET A 1 -0.16 74.48 2.69
N PHE A 2 0.00 73.19 3.02
CA PHE A 2 1.16 72.50 3.61
C PHE A 2 0.68 71.36 4.52
N PHE A 3 -0.02 70.37 3.96
CA PHE A 3 -0.23 69.06 4.58
C PHE A 3 -0.65 68.08 3.48
N SER A 4 0.32 67.64 2.67
CA SER A 4 0.20 66.44 1.84
C SER A 4 1.59 66.13 1.32
N LYS A 5 2.20 65.04 1.82
CA LYS A 5 3.42 64.33 1.37
C LYS A 5 4.22 63.75 2.54
N VAL A 6 3.62 62.95 3.40
CA VAL A 6 4.36 61.96 4.21
C VAL A 6 3.44 60.75 4.46
N LEU A 7 3.15 59.96 3.43
CA LEU A 7 2.55 58.63 3.60
C LEU A 7 2.59 57.84 2.28
N LEU A 8 3.79 57.60 1.75
CA LEU A 8 3.97 56.62 0.67
C LEU A 8 5.43 56.16 0.55
N ALA A 9 5.96 55.50 1.58
CA ALA A 9 7.21 54.73 1.49
C ALA A 9 7.38 53.88 2.75
N CYS A 10 6.81 52.68 2.77
CA CYS A 10 7.24 51.55 3.61
C CYS A 10 6.32 50.34 3.35
N LEU A 11 6.42 49.74 2.16
CA LEU A 11 5.81 48.42 1.88
C LEU A 11 6.55 47.68 0.74
N ALA A 12 7.87 47.83 0.69
CA ALA A 12 8.73 47.02 -0.16
C ALA A 12 10.01 46.73 0.61
N GLY A 13 10.12 45.51 1.15
CA GLY A 13 11.33 45.09 1.87
C GLY A 13 11.12 44.14 3.04
N VAL A 14 10.32 43.07 2.86
CA VAL A 14 10.51 41.83 3.63
C VAL A 14 10.44 40.66 2.67
N ALA A 15 11.43 40.57 1.79
CA ALA A 15 11.82 39.35 1.11
C ALA A 15 13.32 39.20 1.38
N GLY A 16 13.68 38.23 2.21
CA GLY A 16 15.07 37.98 2.59
C GLY A 16 15.32 38.08 4.09
N ALA A 17 14.85 37.09 4.85
CA ALA A 17 15.44 36.75 6.13
C ALA A 17 15.50 35.22 6.26
N SER A 18 16.75 34.74 6.29
CA SER A 18 17.24 33.44 6.77
C SER A 18 16.64 32.17 6.16
N SER A 19 17.28 31.68 5.11
CA SER A 19 17.66 30.27 5.02
C SER A 19 18.64 29.94 6.16
N GLY A 20 18.14 29.93 7.39
CA GLY A 20 18.82 29.27 8.49
C GLY A 20 18.79 27.78 8.16
N LYS A 21 19.92 27.23 7.73
CA LYS A 21 20.15 25.79 7.75
C LYS A 21 19.92 25.33 9.19
N PHE A 22 18.72 24.85 9.48
CA PHE A 22 18.52 24.02 10.65
C PHE A 22 19.37 22.77 10.42
N PRO A 23 20.26 22.40 11.35
CA PRO A 23 20.83 21.08 11.33
C PRO A 23 19.67 20.12 11.64
N ILE A 24 19.00 19.62 10.60
CA ILE A 24 18.22 18.40 10.73
C ILE A 24 19.27 17.31 10.91
N THR A 25 19.59 17.03 12.16
CA THR A 25 20.12 15.74 12.54
C THR A 25 19.12 14.72 12.01
N ASN A 26 19.54 13.79 11.16
CA ASN A 26 18.78 12.61 10.76
C ASN A 26 18.26 11.95 12.04
N GLY A 27 17.03 12.30 12.41
CA GLY A 27 16.37 11.77 13.57
C GLY A 27 15.87 10.41 13.16
N VAL A 28 16.68 9.38 13.42
CA VAL A 28 16.19 8.00 13.45
C VAL A 28 14.92 8.02 14.30
N THR A 29 13.80 7.63 13.70
CA THR A 29 12.51 7.59 14.37
C THR A 29 12.66 6.73 15.62
N LYS A 30 12.59 7.39 16.79
CA LYS A 30 12.53 6.66 18.06
C LYS A 30 11.32 5.75 17.99
N ASN A 31 11.50 4.47 18.32
CA ASN A 31 10.47 3.45 18.45
C ASN A 31 9.29 4.00 19.30
N THR A 32 8.30 4.59 18.62
CA THR A 32 7.08 5.10 19.25
C THR A 32 6.14 3.94 19.50
N ALA A 33 5.34 4.02 20.55
CA ALA A 33 4.29 3.05 20.83
C ALA A 33 3.35 2.81 19.63
N GLU A 34 3.23 3.80 18.74
CA GLU A 34 2.51 3.72 17.48
C GLU A 34 3.13 2.75 16.46
N ASN A 35 4.46 2.73 16.30
CA ASN A 35 5.14 1.77 15.41
C ASN A 35 5.09 0.33 15.98
N LYS A 36 5.17 0.21 17.32
CA LYS A 36 4.95 -1.05 18.04
C LYS A 36 3.51 -1.57 17.88
N MET A 37 2.54 -0.65 17.79
CA MET A 37 1.13 -0.98 17.56
C MET A 37 0.90 -1.43 16.12
N LYS A 38 1.51 -0.79 15.12
CA LYS A 38 1.38 -1.15 13.68
C LYS A 38 1.90 -2.56 13.35
N SER A 39 3.04 -2.97 13.92
CA SER A 39 3.54 -4.36 13.81
C SER A 39 2.58 -5.38 14.46
N LYS A 40 2.09 -5.06 15.67
CA LYS A 40 1.09 -5.86 16.39
C LYS A 40 -0.30 -5.83 15.75
N LEU A 41 -0.55 -4.87 14.85
CA LEU A 41 -1.78 -4.73 14.09
C LEU A 41 -1.77 -5.70 12.93
N MET A 42 -0.69 -5.88 12.19
CA MET A 42 -0.65 -6.88 11.11
C MET A 42 -0.75 -8.31 11.65
N SER A 43 -0.13 -8.61 12.81
CA SER A 43 -0.31 -9.92 13.46
C SER A 43 -1.73 -10.13 14.03
N LYS A 44 -2.52 -9.06 14.17
CA LYS A 44 -3.93 -9.05 14.65
C LYS A 44 -4.98 -8.62 13.62
N ALA A 45 -4.56 -8.23 12.43
CA ALA A 45 -5.38 -7.87 11.28
C ALA A 45 -5.79 -9.13 10.49
N ARG A 46 -5.47 -10.31 11.03
CA ARG A 46 -6.24 -11.53 10.78
C ARG A 46 -7.72 -11.18 10.98
N PRO A 47 -8.63 -11.62 10.09
CA PRO A 47 -10.04 -11.32 10.23
C PRO A 47 -10.49 -11.71 11.62
N LEU A 48 -11.08 -10.75 12.32
CA LEU A 48 -12.06 -11.15 13.31
C LEU A 48 -13.16 -11.82 12.49
N LYS A 49 -13.30 -13.15 12.60
CA LYS A 49 -14.49 -13.85 12.09
C LYS A 49 -15.69 -13.01 12.52
N ARG A 50 -16.51 -12.56 11.56
CA ARG A 50 -17.74 -11.80 11.82
C ARG A 50 -18.68 -12.73 12.58
N LYS A 51 -18.54 -12.78 13.91
CA LYS A 51 -19.45 -13.53 14.79
C LYS A 51 -20.65 -12.65 15.09
N LEU A 52 -21.82 -13.04 14.61
CA LEU A 52 -23.07 -12.52 15.13
C LEU A 52 -23.29 -13.16 16.51
N GLU A 53 -22.99 -12.42 17.58
CA GLU A 53 -23.59 -12.71 18.89
C GLU A 53 -24.94 -12.00 18.94
N ASP A 54 -25.97 -12.57 18.31
CA ASP A 54 -27.34 -12.12 18.55
C ASP A 54 -28.15 -13.23 19.21
N GLY A 55 -28.04 -13.30 20.54
CA GLY A 55 -29.19 -13.38 21.44
C GLY A 55 -30.25 -14.47 21.27
N GLY A 56 -29.99 -15.58 20.57
CA GLY A 56 -30.94 -16.67 20.38
C GLY A 56 -30.22 -18.00 20.21
N ASP A 57 -30.77 -19.05 20.83
CA ASP A 57 -30.12 -20.35 20.98
C ASP A 57 -29.65 -20.96 19.64
N GLY A 58 -28.33 -21.02 19.47
CA GLY A 58 -27.61 -22.10 18.79
C GLY A 58 -27.65 -22.12 17.27
N GLU A 59 -26.73 -21.38 16.64
CA GLU A 59 -25.83 -21.83 15.57
C GLU A 59 -24.86 -20.67 15.23
N ASP A 60 -23.54 -20.92 15.25
CA ASP A 60 -22.51 -19.94 14.86
C ASP A 60 -22.62 -19.72 13.33
N GLU A 61 -23.52 -18.85 12.84
CA GLU A 61 -23.57 -18.50 11.42
C GLU A 61 -22.38 -17.59 11.05
N GLU A 62 -21.43 -18.14 10.29
CA GLU A 62 -20.35 -17.39 9.66
C GLU A 62 -20.94 -16.53 8.56
N VAL A 63 -20.88 -15.20 8.71
CA VAL A 63 -21.37 -14.27 7.68
C VAL A 63 -20.43 -14.35 6.47
N VAL A 64 -20.79 -15.17 5.49
CA VAL A 64 -20.16 -15.22 4.18
C VAL A 64 -20.51 -13.94 3.44
N ILE A 65 -19.49 -13.21 3.01
CA ILE A 65 -19.68 -12.02 2.17
C ILE A 65 -19.73 -12.49 0.74
N ASP A 66 -20.79 -12.12 0.04
CA ASP A 66 -20.88 -12.32 -1.38
C ASP A 66 -19.92 -11.36 -2.10
N LEU A 67 -18.84 -11.91 -2.66
CA LEU A 67 -17.85 -11.18 -3.44
C LEU A 67 -18.05 -11.37 -4.95
N THR A 68 -19.08 -12.11 -5.39
CA THR A 68 -19.29 -12.46 -6.81
C THR A 68 -19.43 -11.23 -7.72
N GLY A 69 -19.96 -10.13 -7.17
CA GLY A 69 -20.11 -8.85 -7.87
C GLY A 69 -18.83 -7.99 -7.93
N TYR A 70 -17.70 -8.50 -7.44
CA TYR A 70 -16.45 -7.77 -7.32
C TYR A 70 -15.31 -8.39 -8.14
N SER A 71 -14.27 -7.60 -8.33
CA SER A 71 -13.03 -8.01 -8.97
C SER A 71 -11.83 -7.45 -8.21
N ILE A 72 -10.76 -8.23 -8.17
CA ILE A 72 -9.47 -7.84 -7.61
C ILE A 72 -8.67 -7.07 -8.66
N VAL A 73 -8.05 -5.97 -8.24
CA VAL A 73 -7.10 -5.20 -9.03
C VAL A 73 -5.87 -4.92 -8.19
N PHE A 74 -4.70 -5.26 -8.73
CA PHE A 74 -3.43 -4.85 -8.14
C PHE A 74 -3.30 -3.33 -8.15
N ASP A 75 -2.97 -2.73 -7.00
CA ASP A 75 -2.71 -1.29 -6.92
C ASP A 75 -1.21 -1.01 -6.83
N LYS A 76 -0.56 -1.63 -5.84
CA LYS A 76 0.90 -1.51 -5.65
C LYS A 76 1.45 -2.53 -4.67
N CYS A 77 2.75 -2.74 -4.70
CA CYS A 77 3.51 -3.39 -3.64
C CYS A 77 4.38 -2.39 -2.88
N GLN A 78 4.75 -2.70 -1.63
CA GLN A 78 5.64 -1.85 -0.83
C GLN A 78 6.34 -2.61 0.29
N TYR A 79 7.56 -2.18 0.60
CA TYR A 79 8.31 -2.66 1.76
C TYR A 79 8.11 -1.76 2.98
N VAL A 80 8.09 -2.37 4.15
CA VAL A 80 8.00 -1.65 5.42
C VAL A 80 8.93 -2.30 6.43
N LYS A 81 9.90 -1.54 6.93
CA LYS A 81 10.71 -1.93 8.08
C LYS A 81 10.00 -1.52 9.37
N PHE A 82 9.68 -2.48 10.22
CA PHE A 82 9.18 -2.21 11.56
C PHE A 82 9.92 -3.02 12.61
N TYR A 83 9.79 -2.58 13.86
CA TYR A 83 10.39 -3.29 14.97
C TYR A 83 9.60 -4.56 15.25
N ASN A 84 10.25 -5.73 15.23
CA ASN A 84 9.58 -6.97 15.57
C ASN A 84 9.30 -6.98 17.08
N VAL A 85 8.00 -7.01 17.44
CA VAL A 85 7.55 -6.84 18.83
C VAL A 85 7.36 -8.18 19.53
N ASP A 86 7.23 -9.24 18.75
CA ASP A 86 6.87 -10.57 19.22
C ASP A 86 8.08 -11.47 19.45
N GLY A 87 9.30 -10.92 19.37
CA GLY A 87 10.51 -11.52 19.91
C GLY A 87 10.46 -11.52 21.45
N GLU A 88 9.74 -12.46 22.04
CA GLU A 88 10.15 -13.01 23.33
C GLU A 88 11.55 -13.59 23.09
N GLY A 89 12.56 -12.83 23.52
CA GLY A 89 13.95 -13.13 23.20
C GLY A 89 14.34 -14.54 23.64
N ASP A 90 14.41 -15.44 22.67
CA ASP A 90 15.38 -16.53 22.71
C ASP A 90 16.71 -15.93 22.26
N GLU A 91 17.73 -16.07 23.11
CA GLU A 91 19.05 -15.43 22.97
C GLU A 91 19.88 -15.93 21.76
N ASN A 92 19.25 -16.61 20.79
CA ASN A 92 19.93 -17.29 19.68
C ASN A 92 19.42 -16.92 18.27
N ASP A 93 18.36 -16.12 18.13
CA ASP A 93 17.91 -15.68 16.81
C ASP A 93 18.51 -14.30 16.50
N GLU A 94 19.45 -14.26 15.55
CA GLU A 94 20.06 -13.04 15.02
C GLU A 94 19.09 -12.24 14.12
N GLU A 95 17.78 -12.51 14.17
CA GLU A 95 16.79 -11.61 13.61
C GLU A 95 16.85 -10.28 14.36
N GLY A 96 17.42 -9.29 13.69
CA GLY A 96 17.53 -7.94 14.23
C GLY A 96 16.16 -7.45 14.73
N VAL A 97 16.18 -6.56 15.72
CA VAL A 97 14.97 -5.93 16.28
C VAL A 97 14.10 -5.25 15.20
N LEU A 98 14.60 -5.09 13.97
CA LEU A 98 13.93 -4.57 12.79
C LEU A 98 13.73 -5.69 11.76
N ALA A 99 12.48 -5.96 11.39
CA ALA A 99 12.12 -6.87 10.30
C ALA A 99 11.55 -6.06 9.12
N THR A 100 12.01 -6.37 7.90
CA THR A 100 11.44 -5.85 6.66
C THR A 100 10.29 -6.75 6.24
N ASN A 101 9.09 -6.20 6.13
CA ASN A 101 7.91 -6.93 5.68
C ASN A 101 7.50 -6.41 4.30
N LYS A 102 6.96 -7.31 3.49
CA LYS A 102 6.59 -7.05 2.10
C LYS A 102 5.08 -7.09 1.99
N PHE A 103 4.48 -6.01 1.54
CA PHE A 103 3.02 -5.93 1.43
C PHE A 103 2.59 -5.69 0.00
N VAL A 104 1.44 -6.25 -0.34
CA VAL A 104 0.68 -5.91 -1.54
C VAL A 104 -0.59 -5.19 -1.11
N ILE A 105 -0.88 -4.09 -1.79
CA ILE A 105 -2.13 -3.37 -1.71
C ILE A 105 -2.91 -3.67 -2.98
N PHE A 106 -4.10 -4.20 -2.81
CA PHE A 106 -5.05 -4.46 -3.88
C PHE A 106 -6.40 -3.83 -3.57
N LYS A 107 -7.19 -3.64 -4.62
CA LYS A 107 -8.54 -3.07 -4.54
C LYS A 107 -9.55 -4.15 -4.89
N LEU A 108 -10.63 -4.23 -4.10
CA LEU A 108 -11.85 -4.89 -4.56
C LEU A 108 -12.78 -3.85 -5.12
N CYS A 109 -13.10 -4.01 -6.40
CA CYS A 109 -13.93 -3.09 -7.15
C CYS A 109 -15.17 -3.80 -7.65
N ASN A 110 -16.28 -3.08 -7.81
CA ASN A 110 -17.41 -3.65 -8.54
C ASN A 110 -16.96 -4.09 -9.95
N SER A 111 -17.29 -5.32 -10.36
CA SER A 111 -16.83 -5.90 -11.63
C SER A 111 -17.19 -5.03 -12.84
N ASN A 112 -18.30 -4.28 -12.75
CA ASN A 112 -18.75 -3.36 -13.81
C ASN A 112 -17.88 -2.09 -13.96
N GLN A 113 -17.08 -1.76 -12.95
CA GLN A 113 -16.25 -0.54 -12.91
C GLN A 113 -14.76 -0.82 -13.05
N CYS A 114 -14.38 -2.09 -13.11
CA CYS A 114 -13.00 -2.49 -13.01
C CYS A 114 -12.17 -1.98 -14.21
N SER A 115 -12.71 -2.04 -15.43
CA SER A 115 -12.05 -1.48 -16.64
C SER A 115 -11.84 0.05 -16.61
N SER A 116 -12.47 0.77 -15.67
CA SER A 116 -12.29 2.21 -15.48
C SER A 116 -11.24 2.57 -14.42
N GLY A 117 -10.48 1.57 -13.93
CA GLY A 117 -9.45 1.74 -12.91
C GLY A 117 -10.03 1.98 -11.51
N CYS A 118 -11.23 1.45 -11.23
CA CYS A 118 -11.82 1.42 -9.89
C CYS A 118 -11.77 2.76 -9.14
N SER A 119 -12.20 3.85 -9.78
CA SER A 119 -12.05 5.19 -9.18
C SER A 119 -13.06 5.50 -8.08
N TYR A 120 -14.13 4.71 -7.97
CA TYR A 120 -15.21 4.84 -6.99
C TYR A 120 -15.80 3.46 -6.68
N ASP A 121 -16.47 3.33 -5.54
CA ASP A 121 -17.07 2.06 -5.10
C ASP A 121 -16.05 0.90 -5.02
N TYR A 122 -14.89 1.17 -4.41
CA TYR A 122 -13.85 0.19 -4.12
C TYR A 122 -13.43 0.22 -2.64
N ALA A 123 -12.99 -0.92 -2.14
CA ALA A 123 -12.30 -1.02 -0.85
C ALA A 123 -10.83 -1.38 -1.07
N GLU A 124 -9.95 -0.85 -0.21
CA GLU A 124 -8.51 -1.11 -0.24
C GLU A 124 -8.16 -2.18 0.79
N TYR A 125 -7.29 -3.09 0.39
CA TYR A 125 -6.86 -4.22 1.20
C TYR A 125 -5.35 -4.30 1.21
N VAL A 126 -4.80 -4.77 2.32
CA VAL A 126 -3.36 -5.00 2.46
C VAL A 126 -3.11 -6.41 2.93
N VAL A 127 -2.22 -7.12 2.24
CA VAL A 127 -1.89 -8.52 2.49
C VAL A 127 -0.37 -8.71 2.38
N ASP A 128 0.14 -9.75 3.01
CA ASP A 128 1.53 -10.15 2.82
C ASP A 128 1.80 -10.50 1.34
N MET A 129 2.97 -10.09 0.84
CA MET A 129 3.32 -10.28 -0.56
C MET A 129 3.38 -11.76 -0.95
N GLU A 130 3.89 -12.63 -0.08
CA GLU A 130 4.01 -14.06 -0.36
C GLU A 130 2.61 -14.68 -0.53
N THR A 131 1.71 -14.39 0.42
CA THR A 131 0.30 -14.84 0.34
C THR A 131 -0.37 -14.34 -0.93
N TYR A 132 -0.19 -13.06 -1.27
CA TYR A 132 -0.79 -12.49 -2.48
C TYR A 132 -0.26 -13.13 -3.76
N VAL A 133 1.06 -13.25 -3.87
CA VAL A 133 1.73 -13.79 -5.04
C VAL A 133 1.37 -15.26 -5.24
N ALA A 134 1.36 -16.06 -4.17
CA ALA A 134 0.97 -17.46 -4.20
C ALA A 134 -0.48 -17.63 -4.70
N ALA A 135 -1.44 -16.92 -4.10
CA ALA A 135 -2.86 -17.03 -4.47
C ALA A 135 -3.11 -16.63 -5.94
N MET A 136 -2.50 -15.54 -6.41
CA MET A 136 -2.67 -15.05 -7.77
C MET A 136 -1.98 -15.95 -8.82
N ILE A 137 -0.86 -16.58 -8.47
CA ILE A 137 -0.18 -17.54 -9.34
C ILE A 137 -0.98 -18.83 -9.45
N GLN A 138 -1.46 -19.37 -8.32
CA GLN A 138 -2.31 -20.56 -8.32
C GLN A 138 -3.53 -20.35 -9.22
N MET A 139 -4.24 -19.22 -9.04
CA MET A 139 -5.38 -18.87 -9.87
C MET A 139 -5.02 -18.77 -11.36
N LYS A 140 -3.89 -18.13 -11.70
CA LYS A 140 -3.46 -18.01 -13.10
C LYS A 140 -3.10 -19.38 -13.69
N GLN A 141 -2.46 -20.24 -12.90
CA GLN A 141 -2.14 -21.60 -13.32
C GLN A 141 -3.42 -22.39 -13.60
N GLU A 142 -4.40 -22.37 -12.71
CA GLU A 142 -5.70 -23.03 -12.90
C GLU A 142 -6.44 -22.49 -14.14
N SER A 143 -6.42 -21.17 -14.35
CA SER A 143 -7.01 -20.53 -15.53
C SER A 143 -6.33 -20.99 -16.83
N VAL A 144 -5.01 -21.12 -16.83
CA VAL A 144 -4.24 -21.59 -17.99
C VAL A 144 -4.53 -23.06 -18.25
N GLU A 145 -4.51 -23.91 -17.23
CA GLU A 145 -4.85 -25.33 -17.34
C GLU A 145 -6.27 -25.54 -17.88
N ASN A 146 -7.26 -24.80 -17.35
CA ASN A 146 -8.64 -24.88 -17.83
C ASN A 146 -8.77 -24.42 -19.29
N THR A 147 -8.13 -23.30 -19.64
CA THR A 147 -8.11 -22.78 -21.01
C THR A 147 -7.49 -23.80 -21.96
N CYS A 148 -6.38 -24.42 -21.57
CA CYS A 148 -5.70 -25.43 -22.38
C CYS A 148 -6.50 -26.72 -22.53
N ASN A 149 -7.17 -27.19 -21.48
CA ASN A 149 -8.09 -28.32 -21.58
C ASN A 149 -9.25 -28.02 -22.52
N THR A 150 -9.90 -26.87 -22.34
CA THR A 150 -11.00 -26.41 -23.20
C THR A 150 -10.58 -26.30 -24.66
N CYS A 151 -9.37 -25.79 -24.92
CA CYS A 151 -8.87 -25.67 -26.27
C CYS A 151 -8.46 -27.02 -26.85
N ASN A 152 -7.88 -27.92 -26.07
CA ASN A 152 -7.58 -29.27 -26.54
C ASN A 152 -8.86 -30.03 -26.91
N GLU A 153 -9.93 -29.89 -26.13
CA GLU A 153 -11.23 -30.53 -26.41
C GLU A 153 -11.94 -29.92 -27.61
N ASN A 154 -11.99 -28.58 -27.70
CA ASN A 154 -12.71 -27.89 -28.78
C ASN A 154 -11.93 -27.81 -30.09
N CYS A 155 -10.60 -27.94 -30.04
CA CYS A 155 -9.71 -27.81 -31.19
C CYS A 155 -9.06 -29.14 -31.61
N GLN A 156 -9.45 -30.27 -30.99
CA GLN A 156 -9.14 -31.60 -31.50
C GLN A 156 -9.83 -31.83 -32.86
N VAL A 157 -9.14 -31.45 -33.92
CA VAL A 157 -9.49 -31.85 -35.28
C VAL A 157 -8.92 -33.24 -35.49
N ASP A 158 -9.78 -34.23 -35.78
CA ASP A 158 -9.34 -35.55 -36.27
C ASP A 158 -8.22 -35.34 -37.32
N ASP A 159 -7.08 -36.06 -37.18
CA ASP A 159 -5.84 -35.99 -37.99
C ASP A 159 -6.05 -35.89 -39.52
N GLN A 160 -7.26 -36.14 -39.99
CA GLN A 160 -7.68 -36.08 -41.38
C GLN A 160 -7.98 -34.66 -41.92
N TYR A 161 -8.10 -33.64 -41.06
CA TYR A 161 -8.47 -32.25 -41.44
C TYR A 161 -7.60 -31.14 -40.81
N ALA A 162 -6.34 -31.44 -40.47
CA ALA A 162 -5.37 -30.50 -39.86
C ALA A 162 -5.02 -29.23 -40.68
N GLY A 163 -5.75 -28.92 -41.75
CA GLY A 163 -5.50 -27.77 -42.63
C GLY A 163 -6.41 -26.56 -42.43
N ASP A 164 -7.42 -26.63 -41.55
CA ASP A 164 -8.45 -25.58 -41.41
C ASP A 164 -8.90 -25.43 -39.94
N LEU A 165 -7.95 -25.29 -39.00
CA LEU A 165 -8.27 -24.82 -37.64
C LEU A 165 -8.73 -23.36 -37.73
N SER A 166 -9.73 -22.98 -36.94
CA SER A 166 -10.06 -21.56 -36.77
C SER A 166 -8.85 -20.79 -36.20
N ASP A 167 -8.71 -19.52 -36.56
CA ASP A 167 -7.66 -18.63 -36.03
C ASP A 167 -7.68 -18.61 -34.48
N ASP A 168 -8.87 -18.72 -33.88
CA ASP A 168 -9.08 -18.78 -32.42
C ASP A 168 -8.49 -20.07 -31.81
N CYS A 169 -8.70 -21.22 -32.45
CA CYS A 169 -8.13 -22.49 -32.02
C CYS A 169 -6.61 -22.52 -32.13
N GLN A 170 -6.07 -21.92 -33.19
CA GLN A 170 -4.63 -21.85 -33.37
C GLN A 170 -3.98 -20.90 -32.35
N SER A 171 -4.60 -19.77 -32.05
CA SER A 171 -4.11 -18.86 -31.00
C SER A 171 -4.10 -19.54 -29.63
N CYS A 172 -5.16 -20.29 -29.30
CA CYS A 172 -5.24 -20.95 -28.00
C CYS A 172 -4.21 -22.08 -27.83
N LEU A 173 -4.08 -22.97 -28.82
CA LEU A 173 -3.08 -24.04 -28.79
C LEU A 173 -1.66 -23.48 -28.73
N ASN A 174 -1.38 -22.38 -29.44
CA ASN A 174 -0.07 -21.73 -29.38
C ASN A 174 0.24 -21.15 -27.99
N GLU A 175 -0.75 -20.63 -27.26
CA GLU A 175 -0.56 -20.14 -25.89
C GLU A 175 -0.22 -21.29 -24.94
N CYS A 176 -0.94 -22.41 -25.05
CA CYS A 176 -0.68 -23.63 -24.29
C CYS A 176 0.69 -24.23 -24.60
N ASP A 177 1.02 -24.38 -25.89
CA ASP A 177 2.34 -24.84 -26.32
C ASP A 177 3.44 -23.90 -25.82
N SER A 178 3.20 -22.59 -25.80
CA SER A 178 4.18 -21.62 -25.30
C SER A 178 4.43 -21.82 -23.81
N TYR A 179 3.40 -22.12 -23.02
CA TYR A 179 3.48 -22.41 -21.59
C TYR A 179 4.15 -23.76 -21.29
N GLU A 180 3.75 -24.82 -21.97
CA GLU A 180 4.31 -26.17 -21.77
C GLU A 180 5.79 -26.24 -22.20
N ASN A 181 6.16 -25.52 -23.27
CA ASN A 181 7.52 -25.55 -23.82
C ASN A 181 8.40 -24.40 -23.29
N MET A 182 8.06 -23.71 -22.20
CA MET A 182 8.85 -22.59 -21.68
C MET A 182 10.29 -23.00 -21.33
N GLU A 183 10.44 -24.13 -20.64
CA GLU A 183 11.77 -24.66 -20.26
C GLU A 183 12.57 -25.12 -21.47
N ASP A 184 11.94 -25.76 -22.45
CA ASP A 184 12.56 -26.19 -23.70
C ASP A 184 13.01 -25.00 -24.55
N ASN A 185 12.27 -23.89 -24.48
CA ASN A 185 12.64 -22.61 -25.06
C ASN A 185 13.71 -21.87 -24.23
N GLY A 186 14.25 -22.47 -23.17
CA GLY A 186 15.33 -21.91 -22.36
C GLY A 186 14.90 -20.81 -21.40
N TYR A 187 13.61 -20.69 -21.10
CA TYR A 187 13.08 -19.81 -20.05
C TYR A 187 12.88 -20.60 -18.75
N GLY A 188 13.20 -19.99 -17.62
CA GLY A 188 12.75 -20.49 -16.32
C GLY A 188 11.41 -19.90 -15.94
N ASP A 189 10.62 -20.63 -15.15
CA ASP A 189 9.37 -20.09 -14.61
C ASP A 189 9.65 -19.21 -13.38
N ALA A 190 9.32 -17.92 -13.47
CA ALA A 190 9.46 -16.99 -12.35
C ALA A 190 8.57 -17.37 -11.16
N SER A 191 7.46 -18.09 -11.40
CA SER A 191 6.49 -18.50 -10.38
C SER A 191 7.07 -19.47 -9.35
N GLN A 192 8.18 -20.14 -9.67
CA GLN A 192 8.88 -21.05 -8.76
C GLN A 192 9.73 -20.33 -7.70
N TYR A 193 9.90 -19.01 -7.83
CA TYR A 193 10.76 -18.18 -6.98
C TYR A 193 9.96 -17.13 -6.21
N THR A 194 8.72 -17.48 -5.85
CA THR A 194 7.78 -16.64 -5.10
C THR A 194 8.07 -16.60 -3.61
N GLU A 195 8.88 -17.54 -3.13
CA GLU A 195 9.50 -17.53 -1.81
C GLU A 195 10.98 -17.17 -1.95
N CYS A 196 11.59 -16.69 -0.86
CA CYS A 196 13.02 -16.43 -0.86
C CYS A 196 13.81 -17.75 -0.77
N ALA A 197 14.44 -18.15 -1.86
CA ALA A 197 15.22 -19.37 -1.95
C ALA A 197 16.73 -19.07 -2.01
N GLN A 198 17.52 -19.79 -1.21
CA GLN A 198 18.98 -19.67 -1.24
C GLN A 198 19.56 -20.25 -2.54
N TYR A 199 20.54 -19.54 -3.12
CA TYR A 199 21.22 -19.89 -4.35
C TYR A 199 22.74 -19.98 -4.12
N GLY A 200 23.29 -21.18 -4.28
CA GLY A 200 24.66 -21.54 -3.89
C GLY A 200 24.62 -22.79 -3.01
N GLY A 201 25.63 -23.66 -3.10
CA GLY A 201 25.59 -24.98 -2.43
C GLY A 201 25.51 -24.90 -0.90
N ASP A 202 25.12 -26.04 -0.29
CA ASP A 202 24.73 -26.23 1.12
C ASP A 202 25.65 -25.62 2.21
N ASP A 203 26.89 -25.26 1.91
CA ASP A 203 27.86 -24.78 2.90
C ASP A 203 28.15 -23.27 2.84
N ASP A 204 27.76 -22.54 1.78
CA ASP A 204 27.97 -21.08 1.62
C ASP A 204 27.03 -20.51 0.54
N ALA A 205 25.73 -20.38 0.81
CA ALA A 205 24.82 -19.67 -0.08
C ALA A 205 25.16 -18.17 -0.08
N GLU A 206 25.83 -17.69 -1.15
CA GLU A 206 26.25 -16.29 -1.28
C GLU A 206 25.09 -15.36 -1.70
N TYR A 207 24.04 -15.93 -2.29
CA TYR A 207 22.90 -15.19 -2.80
C TYR A 207 21.59 -15.89 -2.48
N SER A 208 20.51 -15.12 -2.44
CA SER A 208 19.14 -15.63 -2.45
C SER A 208 18.37 -15.07 -3.63
N ILE A 209 17.35 -15.78 -4.08
CA ILE A 209 16.48 -15.40 -5.19
C ILE A 209 15.05 -15.39 -4.65
N GLY A 210 14.31 -14.32 -4.91
CA GLY A 210 12.93 -14.22 -4.43
C GLY A 210 12.19 -13.02 -5.01
N PRO A 211 10.91 -12.83 -4.65
CA PRO A 211 10.10 -11.76 -5.17
C PRO A 211 10.49 -10.42 -4.54
N TYR A 212 10.39 -9.38 -5.36
CA TYR A 212 10.68 -8.02 -4.98
C TYR A 212 9.76 -7.05 -5.71
N CYS A 213 9.41 -5.98 -5.03
CA CYS A 213 8.66 -4.86 -5.56
C CYS A 213 9.55 -3.88 -6.34
N SER A 214 9.11 -3.43 -7.51
CA SER A 214 9.76 -2.38 -8.28
C SER A 214 9.82 -1.05 -7.52
N ASP A 215 10.74 -0.16 -7.90
CA ASP A 215 10.99 1.12 -7.21
C ASP A 215 9.74 2.02 -7.12
N ASP A 216 8.83 1.91 -8.10
CA ASP A 216 7.58 2.66 -8.18
C ASP A 216 6.37 1.93 -7.57
N GLY A 217 6.55 0.71 -7.09
CA GLY A 217 5.50 -0.11 -6.53
C GLY A 217 4.59 -0.81 -7.54
N SER A 218 4.82 -0.61 -8.86
CA SER A 218 3.87 -1.01 -9.90
C SER A 218 4.02 -2.44 -10.39
N LYS A 219 5.12 -3.13 -10.04
CA LYS A 219 5.43 -4.47 -10.52
C LYS A 219 6.08 -5.31 -9.43
N ILE A 220 5.71 -6.59 -9.38
CA ILE A 220 6.43 -7.62 -8.63
C ILE A 220 7.34 -8.36 -9.61
N SER A 221 8.61 -8.56 -9.27
CA SER A 221 9.60 -9.23 -10.11
C SER A 221 10.52 -10.11 -9.27
N ILE A 222 11.28 -10.99 -9.91
CA ILE A 222 12.23 -11.86 -9.20
C ILE A 222 13.61 -11.22 -9.21
N GLY A 223 14.22 -11.12 -8.03
CA GLY A 223 15.48 -10.44 -7.80
C GLY A 223 16.50 -11.34 -7.13
N VAL A 224 17.77 -10.98 -7.26
CA VAL A 224 18.88 -11.65 -6.57
C VAL A 224 19.35 -10.77 -5.42
N PHE A 225 19.40 -11.35 -4.23
CA PHE A 225 19.71 -10.71 -2.97
C PHE A 225 20.99 -11.28 -2.38
N SER A 226 21.67 -10.48 -1.57
CA SER A 226 22.82 -10.93 -0.78
C SER A 226 22.43 -11.39 0.64
N ASP A 227 21.16 -11.24 1.00
CA ASP A 227 20.62 -11.66 2.29
C ASP A 227 19.67 -12.85 2.13
N GLU A 228 19.64 -13.70 3.13
CA GLU A 228 18.87 -14.95 3.11
C GLU A 228 17.35 -14.76 3.08
N ASN A 229 16.87 -13.57 3.46
CA ASN A 229 15.45 -13.24 3.58
C ASN A 229 14.93 -12.38 2.43
N CYS A 230 15.75 -12.11 1.41
CA CYS A 230 15.40 -11.26 0.26
C CYS A 230 14.82 -9.90 0.69
N SER A 231 15.34 -9.35 1.77
CA SER A 231 14.83 -8.17 2.49
C SER A 231 15.58 -6.89 2.14
N GLY A 232 16.77 -7.01 1.55
CA GLY A 232 17.61 -5.91 1.09
C GLY A 232 17.23 -5.38 -0.30
N GLU A 233 18.10 -4.54 -0.84
CA GLU A 233 18.01 -4.12 -2.24
C GLU A 233 18.54 -5.25 -3.14
N PRO A 234 17.88 -5.57 -4.27
CA PRO A 234 18.42 -6.54 -5.20
C PRO A 234 19.78 -6.10 -5.73
N THR A 235 20.70 -7.05 -5.85
CA THR A 235 22.10 -6.85 -6.28
C THR A 235 22.25 -6.34 -7.72
N GLY A 236 21.15 -6.27 -8.48
CA GLY A 236 21.13 -5.92 -9.90
C GLY A 236 21.60 -7.05 -10.83
N LYS A 237 21.86 -8.25 -10.29
CA LYS A 237 22.14 -9.45 -11.09
C LYS A 237 20.83 -10.00 -11.66
N ASP A 238 20.89 -10.54 -12.87
CA ASP A 238 19.77 -11.21 -13.51
C ASP A 238 19.58 -12.61 -12.94
N ALA A 239 18.42 -12.86 -12.32
CA ALA A 239 18.11 -14.13 -11.67
C ALA A 239 18.11 -15.29 -12.68
N GLY A 240 17.55 -15.09 -13.87
CA GLY A 240 17.49 -16.13 -14.90
C GLY A 240 18.87 -16.58 -15.38
N SER A 241 19.77 -15.62 -15.61
CA SER A 241 21.17 -15.89 -15.98
C SER A 241 21.93 -16.62 -14.86
N MET A 242 21.64 -16.32 -13.59
CA MET A 242 22.23 -17.04 -12.45
C MET A 242 21.72 -18.48 -12.39
N LEU A 243 20.44 -18.69 -12.57
CA LEU A 243 19.82 -20.02 -12.57
C LEU A 243 20.19 -20.86 -13.81
N GLY A 244 20.86 -20.27 -14.80
CA GLY A 244 21.34 -20.97 -16.00
C GLY A 244 20.32 -21.03 -17.13
N TYR A 245 19.24 -20.25 -17.05
CA TYR A 245 18.26 -20.13 -18.12
C TYR A 245 18.80 -19.24 -19.24
N ALA A 246 18.81 -19.76 -20.47
CA ALA A 246 19.42 -19.09 -21.62
C ALA A 246 18.70 -17.79 -21.99
N ASN A 247 17.38 -17.72 -21.76
CA ASN A 247 16.54 -16.60 -22.13
C ASN A 247 15.95 -15.84 -20.93
N GLY A 248 16.37 -16.18 -19.71
CA GLY A 248 15.92 -15.54 -18.47
C GLY A 248 14.73 -16.23 -17.80
N LEU A 249 14.14 -15.54 -16.83
CA LEU A 249 12.88 -15.96 -16.22
C LEU A 249 11.70 -15.37 -17.01
N SER A 250 10.67 -16.18 -17.20
CA SER A 250 9.42 -15.74 -17.82
C SER A 250 8.43 -15.30 -16.77
N ASP A 251 7.84 -14.12 -17.00
CA ASP A 251 6.81 -13.55 -16.13
C ASP A 251 5.40 -14.07 -16.49
N TYR A 252 5.24 -15.13 -17.29
CA TYR A 252 3.91 -15.55 -17.78
C TYR A 252 2.88 -15.72 -16.65
N LEU A 253 3.18 -16.55 -15.64
CA LEU A 253 2.33 -16.70 -14.46
C LEU A 253 2.47 -15.52 -13.49
N LEU A 254 3.70 -15.06 -13.24
CA LEU A 254 3.97 -13.97 -12.29
C LEU A 254 3.24 -12.66 -12.67
N SER A 255 2.98 -12.44 -13.95
CA SER A 255 2.29 -11.26 -14.46
C SER A 255 0.88 -11.08 -13.90
N ALA A 256 0.22 -12.17 -13.49
CA ALA A 256 -1.07 -12.09 -12.81
C ALA A 256 -0.99 -11.30 -11.49
N THR A 257 0.17 -11.30 -10.82
CA THR A 257 0.37 -10.63 -9.53
C THR A 257 0.50 -9.11 -9.62
N TYR A 258 0.71 -8.56 -10.80
CA TYR A 258 0.86 -7.11 -10.98
C TYR A 258 0.11 -6.59 -12.21
N SER A 259 -0.69 -7.44 -12.86
CA SER A 259 -1.53 -6.99 -13.95
C SER A 259 -2.56 -6.00 -13.41
N THR A 260 -2.79 -4.95 -14.19
CA THR A 260 -3.92 -4.05 -13.97
C THR A 260 -5.25 -4.64 -14.43
N ASP A 261 -5.21 -5.86 -14.99
CA ASP A 261 -6.39 -6.59 -15.40
C ASP A 261 -7.23 -7.00 -14.20
N CYS A 262 -8.53 -7.03 -14.45
CA CYS A 262 -9.53 -7.33 -13.46
C CYS A 262 -9.65 -8.83 -13.27
N VAL A 263 -9.38 -9.29 -12.07
CA VAL A 263 -9.60 -10.67 -11.68
C VAL A 263 -11.00 -10.79 -11.11
N SER A 264 -11.90 -11.43 -11.85
CA SER A 264 -13.29 -11.63 -11.41
C SER A 264 -13.34 -12.54 -10.18
N CYS A 265 -14.12 -12.14 -9.18
CA CYS A 265 -14.40 -13.00 -8.02
C CYS A 265 -15.58 -13.95 -8.25
N LEU A 266 -16.27 -13.86 -9.40
CA LEU A 266 -17.24 -14.86 -9.81
C LEU A 266 -16.49 -16.11 -10.28
N GLN A 267 -16.78 -17.26 -9.66
CA GLN A 267 -16.22 -18.53 -10.10
C GLN A 267 -16.76 -18.90 -11.48
N GLU A 268 -15.86 -19.19 -12.42
CA GLU A 268 -16.24 -19.69 -13.73
C GLU A 268 -16.73 -21.14 -13.60
N VAL A 269 -17.93 -21.40 -14.10
CA VAL A 269 -18.54 -22.72 -14.09
C VAL A 269 -18.27 -23.36 -15.44
N ASN A 270 -17.71 -24.57 -15.46
CA ASN A 270 -17.58 -25.32 -16.71
C ASN A 270 -18.99 -25.70 -17.20
N ASP A 271 -19.32 -25.28 -18.43
CA ASP A 271 -20.63 -25.43 -19.08
C ASP A 271 -21.02 -26.90 -19.44
N ASP A 272 -20.52 -27.89 -18.72
CA ASP A 272 -20.66 -29.32 -19.05
C ASP A 272 -21.78 -30.06 -18.31
N GLU A 273 -22.69 -29.35 -17.63
CA GLU A 273 -23.86 -30.00 -17.03
C GLU A 273 -25.19 -29.36 -17.44
N ASP A 274 -26.05 -30.19 -18.05
CA ASP A 274 -27.47 -30.02 -18.38
C ASP A 274 -28.37 -29.66 -17.16
N GLN A 275 -28.03 -28.63 -16.38
CA GLN A 275 -28.83 -28.16 -15.23
C GLN A 275 -28.88 -26.62 -15.16
N ALA A 276 -29.54 -26.03 -16.17
CA ALA A 276 -29.69 -24.58 -16.32
C ALA A 276 -30.69 -23.88 -15.37
N ASP A 277 -31.07 -24.47 -14.23
CA ASP A 277 -32.17 -23.91 -13.40
C ASP A 277 -31.85 -23.69 -11.90
N ASP A 278 -30.64 -23.97 -11.39
CA ASP A 278 -30.33 -23.79 -9.95
C ASP A 278 -28.85 -23.44 -9.63
N TYR A 279 -28.13 -22.81 -10.57
CA TYR A 279 -26.74 -22.40 -10.32
C TYR A 279 -26.71 -21.06 -9.60
N GLU A 280 -26.42 -21.09 -8.29
CA GLU A 280 -26.12 -19.89 -7.51
C GLU A 280 -24.68 -19.44 -7.83
N PRO A 281 -24.43 -18.14 -8.08
CA PRO A 281 -23.08 -17.65 -8.31
C PRO A 281 -22.23 -17.84 -7.05
N GLU A 282 -21.09 -18.51 -7.19
CA GLU A 282 -20.15 -18.74 -6.10
C GLU A 282 -18.93 -17.82 -6.22
N THR A 283 -18.38 -17.45 -5.05
CA THR A 283 -17.16 -16.64 -4.99
C THR A 283 -15.94 -17.54 -5.24
N SER A 284 -15.05 -17.12 -6.14
CA SER A 284 -13.79 -17.84 -6.41
C SER A 284 -12.95 -18.01 -5.14
N GLU A 285 -12.27 -19.16 -5.02
CA GLU A 285 -11.43 -19.50 -3.87
C GLU A 285 -10.34 -18.44 -3.62
N THR A 286 -9.72 -17.94 -4.69
CA THR A 286 -8.69 -16.90 -4.62
C THR A 286 -9.21 -15.60 -4.00
N CYS A 287 -10.41 -15.16 -4.38
CA CYS A 287 -10.99 -13.95 -3.78
C CYS A 287 -11.34 -14.15 -2.30
N GLN A 288 -11.84 -15.34 -1.94
CA GLN A 288 -12.13 -15.64 -0.55
C GLN A 288 -10.85 -15.68 0.29
N GLU A 289 -9.81 -16.38 -0.18
CA GLU A 289 -8.52 -16.48 0.51
C GLU A 289 -7.84 -15.11 0.68
N LEU A 290 -7.82 -14.29 -0.38
CA LEU A 290 -7.24 -12.94 -0.31
C LEU A 290 -8.05 -12.02 0.60
N TYR A 291 -9.38 -12.08 0.52
CA TYR A 291 -10.25 -11.30 1.40
C TYR A 291 -10.09 -11.70 2.88
N GLU A 292 -9.94 -12.99 3.15
CA GLU A 292 -9.71 -13.52 4.48
C GLU A 292 -8.29 -13.24 4.98
N SER A 293 -7.26 -13.32 4.16
CA SER A 293 -5.89 -13.03 4.62
C SER A 293 -5.61 -11.53 4.77
N ALA A 294 -6.38 -10.67 4.11
CA ALA A 294 -6.11 -9.24 4.07
C ALA A 294 -6.62 -8.44 5.28
N GLY A 295 -5.80 -7.44 5.64
CA GLY A 295 -6.22 -6.28 6.42
C GLY A 295 -7.15 -5.39 5.60
N LYS A 296 -8.27 -5.00 6.20
CA LYS A 296 -9.41 -4.36 5.51
C LYS A 296 -9.41 -2.85 5.75
N CYS A 297 -9.56 -2.08 4.68
CA CYS A 297 -9.89 -0.65 4.72
C CYS A 297 -11.21 -0.39 3.96
N GLU A 298 -12.32 -0.86 4.54
CA GLU A 298 -13.67 -0.74 4.00
C GLU A 298 -14.32 0.57 4.49
N SER A 299 -13.76 1.73 4.10
CA SER A 299 -14.35 3.00 4.56
C SER A 299 -15.76 3.24 3.97
N PRO A 300 -16.72 3.76 4.75
CA PRO A 300 -18.13 3.90 4.33
C PRO A 300 -18.36 4.81 3.12
N SER A 301 -17.39 5.64 2.73
CA SER A 301 -17.52 6.52 1.57
C SER A 301 -17.26 5.83 0.24
N ASN A 302 -16.60 4.66 0.27
CA ASN A 302 -16.04 4.06 -0.93
C ASN A 302 -16.55 2.65 -1.22
N PHE A 303 -17.37 2.02 -0.36
CA PHE A 303 -17.89 0.68 -0.63
C PHE A 303 -19.39 0.63 -0.29
N ALA A 304 -20.23 0.31 -1.27
CA ALA A 304 -21.67 0.17 -1.09
C ALA A 304 -21.95 -1.03 -0.15
N GLY A 305 -22.18 -0.75 1.14
CA GLY A 305 -22.28 -1.74 2.21
C GLY A 305 -21.23 -1.57 3.31
N GLY A 306 -20.33 -0.60 3.19
CA GLY A 306 -19.15 -0.34 4.02
C GLY A 306 -19.38 0.13 5.45
N TYR A 307 -20.47 -0.31 6.08
CA TYR A 307 -20.60 -0.42 7.53
C TYR A 307 -21.64 -1.50 7.77
N LEU A 308 -21.22 -2.76 7.95
CA LEU A 308 -21.99 -3.57 8.88
C LEU A 308 -21.84 -2.86 10.22
N GLU A 309 -22.93 -2.25 10.68
CA GLU A 309 -23.05 -1.32 11.82
C GLU A 309 -22.65 -1.90 13.19
N TYR A 310 -21.91 -3.01 13.24
CA TYR A 310 -22.07 -3.96 14.33
C TYR A 310 -20.93 -4.06 15.36
N TYR A 311 -19.70 -3.57 15.13
CA TYR A 311 -18.64 -3.69 16.14
C TYR A 311 -17.64 -2.51 16.23
N ASP A 312 -17.63 -1.82 17.39
CA ASP A 312 -16.67 -0.76 17.73
C ASP A 312 -15.20 -1.22 17.66
N SER A 313 -14.93 -2.48 18.00
CA SER A 313 -13.58 -3.08 17.95
C SER A 313 -13.06 -3.28 16.53
N GLN A 314 -13.96 -3.50 15.57
CA GLN A 314 -13.63 -3.66 14.16
C GLN A 314 -13.35 -2.30 13.52
N SER A 315 -14.19 -1.29 13.82
CA SER A 315 -14.01 0.08 13.36
C SER A 315 -12.64 0.66 13.73
N ALA A 316 -12.17 0.43 14.97
CA ALA A 316 -10.85 0.90 15.40
C ALA A 316 -9.68 0.17 14.69
N ASN A 317 -9.86 -1.11 14.34
CA ASN A 317 -8.87 -1.88 13.59
C ASN A 317 -8.79 -1.39 12.15
N GLU A 318 -9.94 -1.28 11.47
CA GLU A 318 -10.06 -0.78 10.11
C GLU A 318 -9.57 0.67 9.97
N GLU A 319 -9.85 1.55 10.94
CA GLU A 319 -9.29 2.90 10.95
C GLU A 319 -7.76 2.86 10.96
N THR A 320 -7.16 1.92 11.71
CA THR A 320 -5.70 1.82 11.77
C THR A 320 -5.11 1.21 10.51
N ILE A 321 -5.77 0.22 9.90
CA ILE A 321 -5.37 -0.34 8.60
C ILE A 321 -5.49 0.72 7.50
N CYS A 322 -6.58 1.47 7.45
CA CYS A 322 -6.74 2.60 6.55
C CYS A 322 -5.65 3.65 6.71
N ASN A 323 -5.31 4.01 7.96
CA ASN A 323 -4.20 4.93 8.23
C ASN A 323 -2.85 4.35 7.78
N PHE A 324 -2.65 3.04 7.91
CA PHE A 324 -1.46 2.35 7.44
C PHE A 324 -1.36 2.39 5.90
N ILE A 325 -2.41 1.98 5.17
CA ILE A 325 -2.48 2.06 3.71
C ILE A 325 -2.28 3.50 3.23
N SER A 326 -2.90 4.48 3.90
CA SER A 326 -2.71 5.90 3.58
C SER A 326 -1.26 6.36 3.79
N SER A 327 -0.57 5.85 4.82
CA SER A 327 0.84 6.14 5.06
C SER A 327 1.74 5.56 3.96
N LEU A 328 1.40 4.37 3.45
CA LEU A 328 2.04 3.74 2.30
C LEU A 328 1.84 4.59 1.04
N ASP A 329 0.62 5.06 0.78
CA ASP A 329 0.27 5.95 -0.35
C ASP A 329 0.99 7.29 -0.34
N SER A 330 1.22 7.84 0.87
CA SER A 330 1.85 9.14 1.02
C SER A 330 3.34 9.16 0.68
N GLY A 331 3.93 8.01 0.32
CA GLY A 331 5.37 7.87 0.04
C GLY A 331 6.21 8.07 1.30
N THR A 332 5.69 7.66 2.46
CA THR A 332 6.41 7.78 3.73
C THR A 332 7.59 6.80 3.83
N TYR A 333 7.58 5.73 3.03
CA TYR A 333 8.63 4.70 3.00
C TYR A 333 9.38 4.70 1.66
N ASP A 334 10.69 4.48 1.69
CA ASP A 334 11.49 4.24 0.48
C ASP A 334 11.45 2.77 0.03
N GLN A 335 12.17 2.48 -1.05
CA GLN A 335 12.35 1.14 -1.64
C GLN A 335 12.98 0.12 -0.69
N THR A 336 13.58 0.54 0.43
CA THR A 336 14.12 -0.37 1.44
C THR A 336 13.17 -0.52 2.63
N GLY A 337 12.01 0.13 2.60
CA GLY A 337 11.04 0.18 3.67
C GLY A 337 11.42 1.12 4.81
N GLU A 338 12.40 2.02 4.64
CA GLU A 338 12.77 3.01 5.65
C GLU A 338 11.88 4.24 5.58
N ILE A 339 11.56 4.81 6.75
CA ILE A 339 10.76 6.03 6.83
C ILE A 339 11.60 7.21 6.36
N VAL A 340 11.29 7.77 5.19
CA VAL A 340 12.00 8.93 4.65
C VAL A 340 11.42 10.22 5.23
N ILE A 341 12.11 10.78 6.23
CA ILE A 341 11.82 12.11 6.77
C ILE A 341 12.72 13.14 6.03
N GLY A 342 12.42 13.42 4.76
CA GLY A 342 13.15 14.40 3.93
C GLY A 342 12.37 15.69 3.67
N ASP A 343 13.00 16.71 3.07
CA ASP A 343 12.46 18.07 2.76
C ASP A 343 11.19 18.12 1.87
N GLY A 344 10.63 16.96 1.49
CA GLY A 344 9.31 16.78 0.88
C GLY A 344 8.34 15.95 1.74
N GLY A 345 8.63 15.87 3.05
CA GLY A 345 8.10 14.89 4.00
C GLY A 345 6.60 14.80 4.03
N VAL A 346 6.09 13.59 4.33
CA VAL A 346 4.68 13.20 4.34
C VAL A 346 3.94 13.99 3.27
N ARG A 347 3.87 13.46 2.05
CA ARG A 347 2.80 13.92 1.15
C ARG A 347 1.50 13.48 1.81
N THR A 348 1.05 14.19 2.85
CA THR A 348 -0.35 14.26 3.24
C THR A 348 -1.03 14.40 1.91
N LYS A 349 -1.81 13.38 1.49
CA LYS A 349 -2.55 13.40 0.22
C LYS A 349 -3.03 14.82 0.12
N LYS A 350 -2.39 15.60 -0.76
CA LYS A 350 -2.72 17.00 -0.92
C LYS A 350 -3.97 16.87 -1.74
N GLY A 351 -5.06 16.54 -1.06
CA GLY A 351 -6.38 16.65 -1.59
C GLY A 351 -6.36 18.01 -2.23
N ASP A 352 -6.70 18.04 -3.50
CA ASP A 352 -6.76 19.22 -4.34
C ASP A 352 -7.87 20.17 -3.88
N SER A 353 -8.01 20.33 -2.57
CA SER A 353 -8.56 21.47 -1.89
C SER A 353 -7.65 22.66 -2.21
N SER A 354 -7.77 23.14 -3.44
CA SER A 354 -7.48 24.52 -3.75
C SER A 354 -8.16 25.36 -2.68
N ALA A 355 -7.38 25.84 -1.70
CA ALA A 355 -7.92 26.67 -0.63
C ALA A 355 -8.65 27.82 -1.31
N THR A 356 -9.96 27.88 -1.08
CA THR A 356 -10.83 28.84 -1.76
C THR A 356 -10.25 30.24 -1.55
N LYS A 357 -10.41 31.14 -2.53
CA LYS A 357 -9.85 32.50 -2.44
C LYS A 357 -10.20 33.20 -1.10
N GLY A 358 -11.35 32.86 -0.51
CA GLY A 358 -11.76 33.29 0.82
C GLY A 358 -10.87 32.76 1.95
N GLN A 359 -10.55 31.47 2.00
CA GLN A 359 -9.68 30.89 3.03
C GLN A 359 -8.29 31.51 3.02
N LYS A 360 -7.72 31.76 1.83
CA LYS A 360 -6.44 32.47 1.70
C LYS A 360 -6.53 33.89 2.25
N PHE A 361 -7.61 34.63 1.95
CA PHE A 361 -7.80 35.98 2.46
C PHE A 361 -7.90 36.03 3.99
N PHE A 362 -8.70 35.15 4.60
CA PHE A 362 -8.86 35.10 6.06
C PHE A 362 -7.56 34.76 6.78
N LEU A 363 -6.77 33.84 6.23
CA LEU A 363 -5.47 33.49 6.80
C LEU A 363 -4.52 34.70 6.84
N THR A 364 -4.46 35.48 5.75
CA THR A 364 -3.61 36.68 5.68
C THR A 364 -4.05 37.75 6.69
N VAL A 365 -5.37 37.94 6.86
CA VAL A 365 -5.92 38.89 7.83
C VAL A 365 -5.59 38.46 9.27
N LEU A 366 -5.64 37.17 9.56
CA LEU A 366 -5.35 36.65 10.90
C LEU A 366 -3.86 36.81 11.27
N ILE A 367 -2.96 36.62 10.31
CA ILE A 367 -1.51 36.85 10.49
C ILE A 367 -1.23 38.34 10.72
N LEU A 368 -1.85 39.23 9.94
CA LEU A 368 -1.67 40.68 10.13
C LEU A 368 -2.26 41.18 11.46
N SER A 369 -3.40 40.62 11.86
CA SER A 369 -4.06 40.88 13.14
C SER A 369 -3.17 40.51 14.33
N THR A 370 -2.57 39.32 14.30
CA THR A 370 -1.71 38.83 15.38
C THR A 370 -0.44 39.67 15.52
N ILE A 371 0.19 40.08 14.41
CA ILE A 371 1.32 41.00 14.43
C ILE A 371 0.90 42.37 15.00
N GLY A 372 -0.27 42.87 14.63
CA GLY A 372 -0.82 44.13 15.16
C GLY A 372 -1.05 44.09 16.66
N LEU A 373 -1.64 43.00 17.17
CA LEU A 373 -1.86 42.78 18.60
C LEU A 373 -0.54 42.66 19.38
N ALA A 374 0.45 41.96 18.83
CA ALA A 374 1.78 41.87 19.44
C ALA A 374 2.46 43.24 19.53
N GLY A 375 2.39 44.04 18.46
CA GLY A 375 2.90 45.42 18.46
C GLY A 375 2.19 46.30 19.49
N TYR A 376 0.86 46.19 19.58
CA TYR A 376 0.07 46.94 20.57
C TYR A 376 0.44 46.55 22.00
N ALA A 377 0.57 45.25 22.29
CA ALA A 377 1.00 44.74 23.60
C ALA A 377 2.39 45.27 23.99
N PHE A 378 3.33 45.34 23.03
CA PHE A 378 4.66 45.91 23.28
C PHE A 378 4.61 47.40 23.65
N THR A 379 3.79 48.21 22.96
CA THR A 379 3.64 49.64 23.30
C THR A 379 3.00 49.87 24.66
N LEU A 380 2.05 49.03 25.05
CA LEU A 380 1.45 49.04 26.39
C LEU A 380 2.49 48.70 27.47
N HIS A 381 3.31 47.68 27.21
CA HIS A 381 4.38 47.28 28.12
C HIS A 381 5.40 48.42 28.33
N GLN A 382 5.82 49.12 27.28
CA GLN A 382 6.71 50.28 27.41
C GLN A 382 6.10 51.42 28.23
N LYS A 383 4.80 51.68 28.09
CA LYS A 383 4.13 52.72 28.90
C LYS A 383 3.98 52.32 30.37
N ALA A 384 3.74 51.04 30.65
CA ALA A 384 3.64 50.53 32.02
C ALA A 384 4.98 50.54 32.74
N VAL A 385 6.06 50.15 32.06
CA VAL A 385 7.42 50.07 32.65
C VAL A 385 8.13 51.42 32.65
N GLY A 386 7.90 52.28 31.65
CA GLY A 386 8.53 53.61 31.57
C GLY A 386 7.92 54.66 32.50
N GLY A 387 6.71 54.43 33.03
CA GLY A 387 5.99 55.38 33.90
C GLY A 387 6.37 55.35 35.38
N THR A 388 7.25 54.44 35.83
CA THR A 388 7.53 54.23 37.26
C THR A 388 8.87 54.79 37.76
N THR A 389 9.69 55.41 36.91
CA THR A 389 11.04 55.89 37.30
C THR A 389 11.19 57.41 37.49
N GLU A 390 10.18 58.24 37.22
CA GLU A 390 10.24 59.69 37.52
C GLU A 390 9.30 60.07 38.66
N GLY A 391 9.69 59.81 39.92
CA GLY A 391 8.90 60.32 41.05
C GLY A 391 9.35 60.05 42.49
N LEU A 392 10.32 59.17 42.76
CA LEU A 392 10.60 58.74 44.15
C LEU A 392 11.96 59.16 44.73
N SER A 393 12.77 60.00 44.05
CA SER A 393 14.12 60.36 44.53
C SER A 393 14.29 61.78 45.13
N LYS A 394 13.23 62.57 45.32
CA LYS A 394 13.37 63.96 45.85
C LYS A 394 12.38 64.28 46.97
N GLN A 395 12.38 63.51 48.05
CA GLN A 395 11.84 64.01 49.32
C GLN A 395 12.44 63.27 50.52
N GLY A 396 13.43 63.87 51.17
CA GLY A 396 13.92 63.39 52.45
C GLY A 396 15.32 63.92 52.78
N GLY A 397 15.40 64.99 53.58
CA GLY A 397 16.69 65.40 54.17
C GLY A 397 16.82 66.88 54.54
N ALA A 398 15.90 67.42 55.34
CA ALA A 398 16.17 68.63 56.13
C ALA A 398 15.49 68.47 57.49
N ILE A 399 16.22 67.96 58.48
CA ILE A 399 15.91 68.12 59.90
C ILE A 399 17.24 68.42 60.61
N ALA A 400 17.21 69.55 61.34
CA ALA A 400 18.09 70.09 62.37
C ALA A 400 19.37 69.35 62.77
#